data_AF-A0A818PYY6-F1
#
_entry.id   AF-A0A818PYY6-F1
#
_cell.length_a   1.000
_cell.length_b   1.000
_cell.length_c   1.000
_cell.angle_alpha   90.00
_cell.angle_beta   90.00
_cell.angle_gamma   90.00
#
_symmetry.space_group_name_H-M   'P 1'
#
loop_
_entity.id
_entity.type
_entity.pdbx_description
1 polymer ?
#
loop_
_entity_poly.entity_id
_entity_poly.type
_entity_poly.pdbx_seq_one_letter_code
_entity_poly.pdbx_strand_id
1 'polypeptide(L)'
;MAYSYEVKFYNDISNNFLDELFKYVSEVSLYDKHLFEHEFFLRITQFFPFMKELTIVNRKLQNDNQDLSIIEYSYLTKLNLHQVHDDYVEQLLVDMNMCLSNDLYLSVDYQSLDTVTNSFIRNTIRINCAKLSFLC
;
A
#
# COMPACT_ATOMS: atom_id res chain seq x y z
N MET A 1 -23.78 -24.80 14.83
CA MET A 1 -24.50 -23.99 13.83
C MET A 1 -23.55 -22.91 13.34
N ALA A 2 -23.44 -22.80 12.02
CA ALA A 2 -22.40 -22.07 11.30
C ALA A 2 -22.57 -20.55 11.35
N TYR A 3 -21.44 -19.86 11.50
CA TYR A 3 -21.30 -18.45 11.15
C TYR A 3 -20.04 -18.29 10.28
N SER A 4 -20.16 -18.71 9.02
CA SER A 4 -19.19 -18.35 7.98
C SER A 4 -19.51 -16.94 7.51
N TYR A 5 -19.24 -15.95 8.36
CA TYR A 5 -19.15 -14.57 7.90
C TYR A 5 -17.75 -14.44 7.29
N GLU A 6 -17.68 -14.53 5.97
CA GLU A 6 -16.52 -14.12 5.18
C GLU A 6 -16.22 -12.65 5.52
N VAL A 7 -15.33 -12.43 6.48
CA VAL A 7 -14.92 -11.08 6.88
C VAL A 7 -14.21 -10.45 5.68
N LYS A 8 -14.85 -9.46 5.06
CA LYS A 8 -14.33 -8.75 3.88
C LYS A 8 -13.38 -7.61 4.23
N PHE A 9 -13.45 -7.12 5.47
CA PHE A 9 -12.75 -5.92 5.94
C PHE A 9 -11.90 -6.28 7.15
N TYR A 10 -10.64 -5.84 7.16
CA TYR A 10 -9.79 -5.90 8.33
C TYR A 10 -9.24 -4.51 8.62
N ASN A 11 -9.79 -3.89 9.67
CA ASN A 11 -9.51 -2.50 9.98
C ASN A 11 -8.49 -2.32 11.10
N ASP A 12 -7.78 -1.19 11.04
CA ASP A 12 -6.84 -0.71 12.07
C ASP A 12 -5.76 -1.75 12.42
N ILE A 13 -5.23 -2.43 11.40
CA ILE A 13 -4.12 -3.35 11.55
C ILE A 13 -2.87 -2.57 11.96
N SER A 14 -2.27 -3.01 13.06
CA SER A 14 -0.94 -2.57 13.50
C SER A 14 0.12 -3.60 13.11
N ASN A 15 1.39 -3.33 13.39
CA ASN A 15 2.49 -4.28 13.17
C ASN A 15 2.32 -5.65 13.88
N ASN A 16 1.34 -5.80 14.78
CA ASN A 16 1.14 -6.96 15.64
C ASN A 16 -0.10 -7.81 15.26
N PHE A 17 -0.39 -7.99 13.98
CA PHE A 17 -1.50 -8.85 13.56
C PHE A 17 -1.15 -10.35 13.60
N LEU A 18 -2.17 -11.19 13.69
CA LEU A 18 -2.02 -12.65 13.78
C LEU A 18 -1.45 -13.22 12.47
N ASP A 19 -0.54 -14.18 12.60
CA ASP A 19 0.02 -14.95 11.47
C ASP A 19 -0.98 -15.96 10.89
N GLU A 20 -2.17 -15.49 10.51
CA GLU A 20 -3.22 -16.28 9.88
C GLU A 20 -3.50 -15.77 8.46
N LEU A 21 -3.86 -16.69 7.56
CA LEU A 21 -4.17 -16.35 6.17
C LEU A 21 -5.62 -15.89 6.02
N PHE A 22 -5.81 -14.63 5.65
CA PHE A 22 -7.13 -13.99 5.50
C PHE A 22 -7.62 -14.03 4.06
N LYS A 23 -7.96 -15.23 3.57
CA LYS A 23 -8.37 -15.45 2.16
C LYS A 23 -9.61 -14.67 1.70
N TYR A 24 -10.48 -14.26 2.62
CA TYR A 24 -11.74 -13.59 2.28
C TYR A 24 -11.72 -12.08 2.51
N VAL A 25 -10.64 -11.57 3.11
CA VAL A 25 -10.47 -10.14 3.33
C VAL A 25 -10.04 -9.49 2.01
N SER A 26 -10.84 -8.54 1.55
CA SER A 26 -10.59 -7.76 0.35
C SER A 26 -10.21 -6.31 0.64
N GLU A 27 -10.47 -5.82 1.85
CA GLU A 27 -10.22 -4.44 2.25
C GLU A 27 -9.44 -4.42 3.55
N VAL A 28 -8.29 -3.75 3.54
CA VAL A 28 -7.39 -3.65 4.70
C VAL A 28 -7.10 -2.19 4.99
N SER A 29 -7.20 -1.80 6.26
CA SER A 29 -6.67 -0.52 6.73
C SER A 29 -5.57 -0.72 7.76
N LEU A 30 -4.45 -0.03 7.54
CA LEU A 30 -3.25 -0.05 8.35
C LEU A 30 -3.15 1.26 9.13
N TYR A 31 -3.08 1.15 10.45
CA TYR A 31 -2.87 2.29 11.33
C TYR A 31 -1.99 1.86 12.51
N ASP A 32 -0.87 2.56 12.68
CA ASP A 32 0.03 2.32 13.80
C ASP A 32 0.69 3.62 14.25
N LYS A 33 1.04 3.69 15.53
CA LYS A 33 1.87 4.74 16.11
C LYS A 33 3.36 4.48 15.85
N HIS A 34 3.71 3.24 15.52
CA HIS A 34 5.03 2.81 15.10
C HIS A 34 5.14 2.89 13.57
N LEU A 35 6.37 3.02 13.06
CA LEU A 35 6.63 2.97 11.62
C LEU A 35 6.28 1.58 11.04
N PHE A 36 5.94 1.53 9.75
CA PHE A 36 5.83 0.28 9.01
C PHE A 36 7.11 0.04 8.23
N GLU A 37 7.85 -1.01 8.60
CA GLU A 37 9.05 -1.44 7.87
C GLU A 37 8.67 -2.09 6.53
N HIS A 38 9.59 -2.16 5.57
CA HIS A 38 9.30 -2.79 4.28
C HIS A 38 8.78 -4.23 4.39
N GLU A 39 9.37 -5.03 5.29
CA GLU A 39 8.95 -6.42 5.53
C GLU A 39 7.48 -6.51 5.95
N PHE A 40 6.94 -5.46 6.59
CA PHE A 40 5.53 -5.41 6.93
C PHE A 40 4.65 -5.47 5.68
N PHE A 41 4.97 -4.70 4.64
CA PHE A 41 4.22 -4.71 3.39
C PHE A 41 4.33 -6.06 2.65
N LEU A 42 5.48 -6.75 2.76
CA LEU A 42 5.62 -8.11 2.24
C LEU A 42 4.70 -9.09 2.98
N ARG A 43 4.58 -8.95 4.31
CA ARG A 43 3.65 -9.77 5.10
C ARG A 43 2.21 -9.48 4.69
N ILE A 44 1.84 -8.22 4.44
CA ILE A 44 0.49 -7.87 3.99
C ILE A 44 0.11 -8.64 2.72
N THR A 45 0.96 -8.73 1.70
CA THR A 45 0.61 -9.50 0.49
C THR A 45 0.47 -11.00 0.74
N GLN A 46 1.26 -11.55 1.67
CA GLN A 46 1.21 -12.97 2.01
C GLN A 46 -0.06 -13.35 2.78
N PHE A 47 -0.46 -12.52 3.74
CA PHE A 47 -1.61 -12.80 4.59
C PHE A 47 -2.95 -12.35 3.98
N PHE A 48 -2.93 -11.41 3.03
CA PHE A 48 -4.11 -10.88 2.35
C PHE A 48 -4.02 -11.06 0.83
N PRO A 49 -3.95 -12.32 0.33
CA PRO A 49 -3.62 -12.61 -1.06
C PRO A 49 -4.65 -12.10 -2.09
N PHE A 50 -5.88 -11.79 -1.66
CA PHE A 50 -6.96 -11.32 -2.53
C PHE A 50 -7.40 -9.88 -2.20
N MET A 51 -6.53 -9.13 -1.51
CA MET A 51 -6.79 -7.74 -1.15
C MET A 51 -6.94 -6.86 -2.39
N LYS A 52 -8.00 -6.05 -2.41
CA LYS A 52 -8.36 -5.11 -3.46
C LYS A 52 -8.19 -3.67 -3.04
N GLU A 53 -8.41 -3.37 -1.76
CA GLU A 53 -8.24 -2.03 -1.20
C GLU A 53 -7.26 -2.06 -0.04
N LEU A 54 -6.26 -1.18 -0.11
CA LEU A 54 -5.32 -0.93 0.99
C LEU A 54 -5.40 0.54 1.38
N THR A 55 -5.64 0.79 2.67
CA THR A 55 -5.58 2.12 3.26
C THR A 55 -4.44 2.19 4.26
N ILE A 56 -3.59 3.20 4.16
CA ILE A 56 -2.44 3.39 5.05
C ILE A 56 -2.55 4.75 5.70
N VAL A 57 -2.41 4.76 7.03
CA VAL A 57 -2.32 5.97 7.85
C VAL A 57 -1.11 5.86 8.76
N ASN A 58 0.02 6.45 8.36
CA ASN A 58 1.24 6.43 9.15
C ASN A 58 2.17 7.62 8.87
N ARG A 59 2.32 8.52 9.85
CA ARG A 59 3.17 9.72 9.74
C ARG A 59 4.63 9.48 10.14
N LYS A 60 5.00 8.25 10.50
CA LYS A 60 6.36 7.95 10.98
C LYS A 60 7.27 7.67 9.79
N LEU A 61 8.38 8.40 9.75
CA LEU A 61 9.53 8.18 8.86
C LEU A 61 9.95 6.70 8.91
N GLN A 62 10.23 6.10 7.75
CA GLN A 62 10.78 4.75 7.68
C GLN A 62 12.28 4.79 7.99
N ASN A 63 12.84 3.72 8.57
CA ASN A 63 14.29 3.60 8.65
C ASN A 63 14.81 3.04 7.32
N ASP A 64 15.75 3.76 6.74
CA ASP A 64 16.12 3.70 5.32
C ASP A 64 16.63 2.33 4.79
N ASN A 65 16.34 2.12 3.50
CA ASN A 65 17.00 1.32 2.46
C ASN A 65 17.56 -0.08 2.80
N GLN A 66 16.72 -1.11 2.66
CA GLN A 66 17.17 -2.47 2.36
C GLN A 66 17.00 -2.75 0.86
N ASP A 67 17.74 -3.72 0.30
CA ASP A 67 17.49 -4.24 -1.05
C ASP A 67 16.09 -4.83 -1.09
N LEU A 68 15.13 -4.07 -1.61
CA LEU A 68 13.72 -4.40 -1.51
C LEU A 68 13.36 -5.47 -2.55
N SER A 69 12.95 -6.64 -2.08
CA SER A 69 12.32 -7.66 -2.91
C SER A 69 11.05 -7.08 -3.54
N ILE A 70 10.83 -7.42 -4.81
CA ILE A 70 9.66 -6.97 -5.56
C ILE A 70 8.40 -7.48 -4.85
N ILE A 71 7.56 -6.57 -4.36
CA ILE A 71 6.27 -6.90 -3.77
C ILE A 71 5.18 -6.79 -4.83
N GLU A 72 4.52 -7.90 -5.14
CA GLU A 72 3.40 -7.93 -6.07
C GLU A 72 2.06 -7.90 -5.33
N TYR A 73 1.21 -6.95 -5.70
CA TYR A 73 -0.16 -6.85 -5.22
C TYR A 73 -1.14 -7.15 -6.37
N SER A 74 -1.26 -8.43 -6.75
CA SER A 74 -1.92 -8.85 -7.99
C SER A 74 -3.40 -8.46 -8.10
N TYR A 75 -4.09 -8.22 -6.98
CA TYR A 75 -5.52 -7.88 -6.96
C TYR A 75 -5.80 -6.45 -6.48
N LEU A 76 -4.78 -5.68 -6.14
CA LEU A 76 -4.96 -4.34 -5.61
C LEU A 76 -5.47 -3.41 -6.72
N THR A 77 -6.63 -2.84 -6.49
CA THR A 77 -7.29 -1.88 -7.39
C THR A 77 -7.43 -0.51 -6.77
N LYS A 78 -7.19 -0.37 -5.45
CA LYS A 78 -7.29 0.91 -4.75
C LYS A 78 -6.25 1.02 -3.64
N LEU A 79 -5.49 2.11 -3.66
CA LEU A 79 -4.51 2.47 -2.64
C LEU A 79 -4.84 3.85 -2.08
N ASN A 80 -5.13 3.93 -0.79
CA ASN A 80 -5.40 5.18 -0.10
C ASN A 80 -4.27 5.49 0.89
N LEU A 81 -3.53 6.55 0.63
CA LEU A 81 -2.42 7.04 1.44
C LEU A 81 -2.87 8.30 2.18
N HIS A 82 -3.40 8.12 3.39
CA HIS A 82 -3.96 9.22 4.17
C HIS A 82 -3.02 9.63 5.30
N GLN A 83 -2.58 10.89 5.29
CA GLN A 83 -1.68 11.42 6.33
C GLN A 83 -0.45 10.52 6.53
N VAL A 84 0.14 10.08 5.43
CA VAL A 84 1.35 9.25 5.44
C VAL A 84 2.61 10.12 5.38
N HIS A 85 3.74 9.58 5.82
CA HIS A 85 5.05 10.17 5.50
C HIS A 85 5.38 9.98 4.00
N ASP A 86 6.15 10.91 3.43
CA ASP A 86 6.49 10.92 2.00
C ASP A 86 7.26 9.65 1.56
N ASP A 87 8.10 9.08 2.44
CA ASP A 87 8.79 7.82 2.18
C ASP A 87 7.85 6.65 1.83
N TYR A 88 6.64 6.57 2.42
CA TYR A 88 5.68 5.54 2.02
C TYR A 88 5.16 5.78 0.61
N VAL A 89 4.98 7.05 0.24
CA VAL A 89 4.55 7.45 -1.09
C VAL A 89 5.66 7.12 -2.10
N GLU A 90 6.92 7.43 -1.79
CA GLU A 90 8.07 7.06 -2.61
C GLU A 90 8.21 5.54 -2.73
N GLN A 91 8.18 4.82 -1.62
CA GLN A 91 8.30 3.38 -1.60
C GLN A 91 7.19 2.71 -2.43
N LEU A 92 5.92 3.12 -2.29
CA LEU A 92 4.81 2.45 -2.97
C LEU A 92 4.64 2.87 -4.44
N LEU A 93 5.08 4.07 -4.83
CA LEU A 93 4.90 4.58 -6.20
C LEU A 93 6.16 4.50 -7.07
N VAL A 94 7.34 4.57 -6.45
CA VAL A 94 8.63 4.73 -7.14
C VAL A 94 9.49 3.48 -6.97
N ASP A 95 9.68 2.99 -5.74
CA ASP A 95 10.70 1.97 -5.45
C ASP A 95 10.15 0.55 -5.44
N MET A 96 8.92 0.35 -4.99
CA MET A 96 8.25 -0.91 -5.21
C MET A 96 7.99 -1.01 -6.71
N ASN A 97 8.63 -1.99 -7.33
CA ASN A 97 8.12 -2.66 -8.52
C ASN A 97 6.79 -3.37 -8.20
N MET A 98 5.87 -2.70 -7.48
CA MET A 98 4.48 -3.04 -7.49
C MET A 98 4.11 -3.10 -8.97
N CYS A 99 3.90 -4.31 -9.46
CA CYS A 99 3.12 -4.54 -10.66
C CYS A 99 1.69 -4.12 -10.32
N LEU A 100 1.49 -2.81 -10.17
CA LEU A 100 0.20 -2.19 -9.99
C LEU A 100 -0.62 -2.60 -11.20
N SER A 101 -1.80 -3.14 -10.94
CA SER A 101 -2.77 -3.37 -12.00
C SER A 101 -2.98 -2.05 -12.76
N ASN A 102 -3.18 -2.12 -14.07
CA ASN A 102 -3.37 -0.92 -14.91
C ASN A 102 -4.61 -0.09 -14.55
N ASP A 103 -5.40 -0.55 -13.57
CA ASP A 103 -6.65 0.06 -13.11
C ASP A 103 -6.55 0.58 -11.67
N LEU A 104 -5.34 0.74 -11.10
CA LEU A 104 -5.18 1.21 -9.73
C LEU A 104 -5.70 2.65 -9.55
N TYR A 105 -6.63 2.80 -8.61
CA TYR A 105 -7.05 4.08 -8.06
C TYR A 105 -6.11 4.47 -6.92
N LEU A 106 -5.44 5.62 -7.03
CA LEU A 106 -4.58 6.16 -5.99
C LEU A 106 -5.22 7.41 -5.38
N SER A 107 -5.37 7.42 -4.06
CA SER A 107 -5.64 8.65 -3.30
C SER A 107 -4.47 8.96 -2.38
N VAL A 108 -3.92 10.16 -2.50
CA VAL A 108 -2.73 10.61 -1.76
C VAL A 108 -2.77 12.13 -1.66
N ASP A 109 -2.18 12.70 -0.61
CA ASP A 109 -2.05 14.15 -0.52
C ASP A 109 -1.23 14.70 -1.69
N TYR A 110 -1.75 15.75 -2.33
CA TYR A 110 -1.12 16.35 -3.50
C TYR A 110 0.29 16.88 -3.20
N GLN A 111 0.55 17.42 -2.01
CA GLN A 111 1.87 17.95 -1.65
C GLN A 111 2.89 16.82 -1.52
N SER A 112 2.51 15.70 -0.87
CA SER A 112 3.35 14.51 -0.80
C SER A 112 3.65 13.95 -2.19
N LEU A 113 2.63 13.88 -3.05
CA LEU A 113 2.81 13.39 -4.42
C LEU A 113 3.72 14.32 -5.24
N ASP A 114 3.51 15.63 -5.21
CA ASP A 114 4.36 16.58 -5.94
C ASP A 114 5.82 16.52 -5.45
N THR A 115 6.02 16.40 -4.15
CA THR A 115 7.34 16.27 -3.52
C THR A 115 8.06 15.01 -3.98
N VAL A 116 7.42 13.83 -3.84
CA VAL A 116 8.01 12.54 -4.23
C VAL A 116 8.23 12.45 -5.74
N THR A 117 7.27 12.93 -6.52
CA THR A 117 7.37 12.87 -7.99
C THR A 117 8.29 13.93 -8.56
N ASN A 118 8.72 14.91 -7.75
CA ASN A 118 9.39 16.14 -8.17
C ASN A 118 8.67 16.74 -9.39
N SER A 119 7.38 17.02 -9.22
CA SER A 119 6.47 17.48 -10.28
C SER A 119 6.46 16.59 -11.53
N PHE A 120 6.52 15.27 -11.35
CA PHE A 120 6.52 14.26 -12.42
C PHE A 120 7.65 14.40 -13.46
N ILE A 121 8.77 15.06 -13.10
CA ILE A 121 9.88 15.33 -14.03
C ILE A 121 10.68 14.04 -14.35
N ARG A 122 10.68 13.05 -13.45
CA ARG A 122 11.43 11.79 -13.63
C ARG A 122 10.70 10.82 -14.57
N ASN A 123 11.40 10.30 -15.59
CA ASN A 123 10.82 9.37 -16.58
C ASN A 123 10.29 8.07 -15.98
N THR A 124 10.94 7.52 -14.94
CA THR A 124 10.47 6.32 -14.23
C THR A 124 9.10 6.54 -13.57
N ILE A 125 8.91 7.72 -12.99
CA ILE A 125 7.67 8.12 -12.33
C ILE A 125 6.54 8.30 -13.35
N ARG A 126 6.82 8.85 -14.54
CA ARG A 126 5.83 8.95 -15.62
C ARG A 126 5.31 7.59 -16.09
N ILE A 127 6.16 6.55 -16.11
CA ILE A 127 5.75 5.20 -16.52
C ILE A 127 4.85 4.56 -15.46
N ASN A 128 5.17 4.71 -14.17
CA ASN A 128 4.32 4.17 -13.09
C ASN A 128 3.01 4.95 -12.97
N CYS A 129 3.05 6.29 -13.05
CA CYS A 129 1.84 7.11 -13.06
C CYS A 129 0.95 6.86 -14.27
N ALA A 130 1.50 6.44 -15.42
CA ALA A 130 0.70 6.06 -16.59
C ALA A 130 -0.16 4.79 -16.36
N LYS A 131 0.13 4.01 -15.32
CA LYS A 131 -0.68 2.84 -14.90
C LYS A 131 -1.80 3.22 -13.92
N LEU A 132 -1.84 4.47 -13.45
CA LEU A 132 -2.91 4.95 -12.58
C LEU A 132 -4.14 5.28 -13.42
N SER A 133 -5.27 4.67 -13.10
CA SER A 133 -6.54 4.95 -13.79
C SER A 133 -7.15 6.27 -13.32
N PHE A 134 -6.87 6.67 -12.08
CA PHE A 134 -7.36 7.89 -11.47
C PHE A 134 -6.47 8.33 -10.31
N LEU A 135 -6.28 9.64 -10.17
CA LEU A 135 -5.51 10.29 -9.11
C LEU A 135 -6.40 11.29 -8.39
N CYS A 136 -6.52 11.19 -7.07
CA CYS A 136 -7.42 12.01 -6.27
C CYS A 136 -6.79 12.54 -4.98
#